data_AF-A0A9D0HFP6-F1
#
_entry.id   AF-A0A9D0HFP6-F1
#
_cell.length_a   1.000
_cell.length_b   1.000
_cell.length_c   1.000
_cell.angle_alpha   90.00
_cell.angle_beta   90.00
_cell.angle_gamma   90.00
#
_symmetry.space_group_name_H-M   'P 1'
#
loop_
_entity.id
_entity.type
_entity.pdbx_description
1 polymer ?
#
loop_
_entity_poly.entity_id
_entity_poly.type
_entity_poly.pdbx_seq_one_letter_code
_entity_poly.pdbx_strand_id
1 'polypeptide(L)'
;MMFRPRLADEVAVRRHWVDGEERLVLTLVAGADAGASAVIGAREWEILQCADGTRDIAGVLLAAAARGRHCSETQLRAFIARLEQAGMLCAGPAAAPAASSAAPSRPRRPLLQLPNYRLRCDGEGSCCRLYPTTTFSLPEACRARGWLPQLDDAGVHEARVFTPRRGAQLLPWQSRAVSMHDGRCAYLDEAGACRLHSVGGAGAKPQGCQLFPLTFVDDGRHVRVSVAPECSCVYRSPAAEAGAALLAVGGSDELPAAAWIEPARSEVLITSEVAVPHHGYAALRAAILAQAAARDDIAAWLWGLAARLERQAPALAAVRGQPGAGWSAYWDDC
;
A
#
# COMPACT_ATOMS: atom_id res chain seq x y z
N MET A 1 -36.62 3.59 15.38
CA MET A 1 -35.89 2.55 14.62
C MET A 1 -34.76 2.06 15.53
N MET A 2 -34.59 0.74 15.73
CA MET A 2 -33.52 0.24 16.60
C MET A 2 -32.16 0.41 15.92
N PHE A 3 -31.20 1.02 16.62
CA PHE A 3 -29.84 1.19 16.11
C PHE A 3 -29.13 -0.16 16.06
N ARG A 4 -28.60 -0.50 14.87
CA ARG A 4 -27.88 -1.74 14.61
C ARG A 4 -26.44 -1.38 14.20
N PRO A 5 -25.49 -1.37 15.14
CA PRO A 5 -24.15 -0.88 14.85
C PRO A 5 -23.37 -1.81 13.92
N ARG A 6 -22.54 -1.20 13.06
CA ARG A 6 -21.42 -1.84 12.40
C ARG A 6 -20.25 -0.87 12.26
N LEU A 7 -19.05 -1.41 12.06
CA LEU A 7 -17.92 -0.59 11.64
C LEU A 7 -18.18 -0.01 10.25
N ALA A 8 -17.91 1.28 10.08
CA ALA A 8 -18.03 1.96 8.80
C ALA A 8 -17.02 1.40 7.78
N ASP A 9 -17.37 1.47 6.49
CA ASP A 9 -16.60 0.86 5.39
C ASP A 9 -15.27 1.61 5.15
N GLU A 10 -15.18 2.84 5.65
CA GLU A 10 -14.03 3.73 5.61
C GLU A 10 -13.08 3.52 6.79
N VAL A 11 -13.41 2.65 7.74
CA VAL A 11 -12.51 2.37 8.88
C VAL A 11 -11.57 1.25 8.53
N ALA A 12 -10.27 1.54 8.51
CA ALA A 12 -9.23 0.53 8.48
C ALA A 12 -8.98 -0.04 9.88
N VAL A 13 -8.85 -1.37 9.97
CA VAL A 13 -8.52 -2.07 11.23
C VAL A 13 -7.11 -2.62 11.14
N ARG A 14 -6.28 -2.34 12.15
CA ARG A 14 -4.93 -2.88 12.28
C ARG A 14 -4.74 -3.51 13.64
N ARG A 15 -4.22 -4.74 13.66
CA ARG A 15 -3.89 -5.47 14.89
C ARG A 15 -2.41 -5.31 15.16
N HIS A 16 -2.07 -4.87 16.37
CA HIS A 16 -0.71 -4.66 16.83
C HIS A 16 -0.50 -5.43 18.13
N TRP A 17 0.65 -6.07 18.26
CA TRP A 17 1.20 -6.56 19.51
C TRP A 17 2.35 -5.65 19.87
N VAL A 18 2.29 -5.00 21.03
CA VAL A 18 3.33 -4.07 21.50
C VAL A 18 3.67 -4.47 22.91
N ASP A 19 4.91 -4.87 23.15
CA ASP A 19 5.38 -5.34 24.47
C ASP A 19 4.49 -6.46 25.06
N GLY A 20 4.03 -7.37 24.19
CA GLY A 20 3.15 -8.47 24.55
C GLY A 20 1.67 -8.10 24.72
N GLU A 21 1.30 -6.83 24.58
CA GLU A 21 -0.09 -6.38 24.65
C GLU A 21 -0.74 -6.29 23.27
N GLU A 22 -1.88 -6.96 23.11
CA GLU A 22 -2.70 -6.84 21.90
C GLU A 22 -3.51 -5.54 21.89
N ARG A 23 -3.35 -4.76 20.82
CA ARG A 23 -4.06 -3.51 20.56
C ARG A 23 -4.61 -3.52 19.15
N LEU A 24 -5.81 -2.99 18.97
CA LEU A 24 -6.38 -2.73 17.65
C LEU A 24 -6.52 -1.24 17.42
N VAL A 25 -5.97 -0.79 16.31
CA VAL A 25 -6.06 0.59 15.84
C VAL A 25 -7.11 0.66 14.75
N LEU A 26 -8.15 1.44 15.01
CA LEU A 26 -9.19 1.81 14.05
C LEU A 26 -8.83 3.17 13.47
N THR A 27 -8.81 3.31 12.15
CA THR A 27 -8.45 4.57 11.47
C THR A 27 -9.44 4.90 10.37
N LEU A 28 -10.00 6.11 10.37
CA LEU A 28 -10.76 6.61 9.23
C LEU A 28 -9.79 6.90 8.07
N VAL A 29 -10.01 6.26 6.92
CA VAL A 29 -9.14 6.44 5.74
C VAL A 29 -9.77 7.28 4.64
N ALA A 30 -10.97 7.82 4.86
CA ALA A 30 -11.68 8.72 3.95
C ALA A 30 -12.64 9.63 4.74
N GLY A 31 -13.10 10.71 4.11
CA GLY A 31 -13.99 11.70 4.72
C GLY A 31 -13.26 12.90 5.31
N ALA A 32 -14.01 13.83 5.92
CA ALA A 32 -13.47 15.05 6.52
C ALA A 32 -12.54 14.75 7.71
N ASP A 33 -12.79 13.66 8.43
CA ASP A 33 -12.02 13.23 9.59
C ASP A 33 -10.98 12.15 9.24
N ALA A 34 -10.54 12.07 7.97
CA ALA A 34 -9.52 11.12 7.56
C ALA A 34 -8.24 11.28 8.41
N GLY A 35 -7.75 10.17 8.95
CA GLY A 35 -6.63 10.14 9.90
C GLY A 35 -7.06 10.09 11.37
N ALA A 36 -8.32 10.38 11.70
CA ALA A 36 -8.84 10.14 13.05
C ALA A 36 -8.72 8.65 13.41
N SER A 37 -8.37 8.37 14.66
CA SER A 37 -8.11 7.01 15.11
C SER A 37 -8.62 6.73 16.52
N ALA A 38 -8.88 5.46 16.78
CA ALA A 38 -9.23 4.95 18.10
C ALA A 38 -8.47 3.65 18.38
N VAL A 39 -8.00 3.48 19.62
CA VAL A 39 -7.34 2.26 20.07
C VAL A 39 -8.30 1.49 20.97
N ILE A 40 -8.46 0.20 20.69
CA ILE A 40 -9.30 -0.72 21.47
C ILE A 40 -8.51 -1.99 21.80
N GLY A 41 -8.87 -2.69 22.87
CA GLY A 41 -8.26 -3.96 23.24
C GLY A 41 -8.88 -5.16 22.50
N ALA A 42 -8.29 -6.32 22.72
CA ALA A 42 -8.76 -7.59 22.16
C ALA A 42 -10.23 -7.90 22.52
N ARG A 43 -10.61 -7.63 23.78
CA ARG A 43 -11.98 -7.85 24.27
C ARG A 43 -12.98 -6.95 23.56
N GLU A 44 -12.70 -5.66 23.45
CA GLU A 44 -13.54 -4.71 22.72
C GLU A 44 -13.67 -5.10 21.24
N TRP A 45 -12.60 -5.58 20.63
CA TRP A 45 -12.64 -6.04 19.24
C TRP A 45 -13.54 -7.26 19.04
N GLU A 46 -13.49 -8.24 19.92
CA GLU A 46 -14.38 -9.41 19.83
C GLU A 46 -15.87 -9.06 20.00
N ILE A 47 -16.16 -8.08 20.86
CA ILE A 47 -17.51 -7.50 20.99
C ILE A 47 -17.89 -6.77 19.71
N LEU A 48 -16.99 -5.93 19.17
CA LEU A 48 -17.22 -5.15 17.96
C LEU A 48 -17.47 -6.05 16.73
N GLN A 49 -16.82 -7.21 16.64
CA GLN A 49 -17.09 -8.22 15.59
C GLN A 49 -18.50 -8.84 15.69
N CYS A 50 -19.23 -8.64 16.78
CA CYS A 50 -20.64 -9.04 16.89
C CYS A 50 -21.59 -7.95 16.35
N ALA A 51 -21.12 -6.69 16.28
CA ALA A 51 -21.81 -5.55 15.71
C ALA A 51 -21.58 -5.49 14.19
N ASP A 52 -22.35 -6.28 13.44
CA ASP A 52 -22.25 -6.43 11.98
C ASP A 52 -23.34 -5.69 11.21
N GLY A 53 -24.14 -4.87 11.90
CA GLY A 53 -25.23 -4.09 11.33
C GLY A 53 -26.56 -4.85 11.26
N THR A 54 -26.57 -6.14 11.59
CA THR A 54 -27.79 -6.96 11.61
C THR A 54 -28.40 -7.07 13.01
N ARG A 55 -27.58 -6.88 14.06
CA ARG A 55 -27.96 -6.98 15.48
C ARG A 55 -28.13 -5.60 16.09
N ASP A 56 -29.11 -5.46 16.98
CA ASP A 56 -29.18 -4.33 17.91
C ASP A 56 -28.29 -4.58 19.14
N ILE A 57 -28.32 -3.67 20.12
CA ILE A 57 -27.51 -3.77 21.35
C ILE A 57 -27.75 -5.09 22.10
N ALA A 58 -29.01 -5.53 22.24
CA ALA A 58 -29.33 -6.78 22.93
C ALA A 58 -28.79 -7.99 22.17
N GLY A 59 -28.92 -8.01 20.84
CA GLY A 59 -28.36 -9.05 19.99
C GLY A 59 -26.83 -9.09 20.04
N VAL A 60 -26.15 -7.94 20.11
CA VAL A 60 -24.69 -7.86 20.26
C VAL A 60 -24.26 -8.42 21.62
N LEU A 61 -24.94 -8.09 22.71
CA LEU A 61 -24.66 -8.67 24.05
C LEU A 61 -24.78 -10.18 24.05
N LEU A 62 -25.87 -10.71 23.47
CA LEU A 62 -26.10 -12.16 23.41
C LEU A 62 -25.02 -12.86 22.57
N ALA A 63 -24.68 -12.31 21.41
CA ALA A 63 -23.64 -12.85 20.54
C ALA A 63 -22.24 -12.80 21.19
N ALA A 64 -21.92 -11.72 21.91
CA ALA A 64 -20.67 -11.60 22.65
C ALA A 64 -20.61 -12.60 23.82
N ALA A 65 -21.70 -12.77 24.57
CA ALA A 65 -21.78 -13.73 25.66
C ALA A 65 -21.60 -15.18 25.17
N ALA A 66 -22.16 -15.52 24.00
CA ALA A 66 -21.97 -16.83 23.36
C ALA A 66 -20.49 -17.12 22.99
N ARG A 67 -19.67 -16.06 22.84
CA ARG A 67 -18.22 -16.14 22.64
C ARG A 67 -17.42 -16.02 23.95
N GLY A 68 -18.09 -16.10 25.11
CA GLY A 68 -17.47 -15.94 26.42
C GLY A 68 -17.10 -14.50 26.77
N ARG A 69 -17.61 -13.51 26.03
CA ARG A 69 -17.35 -12.08 26.27
C ARG A 69 -18.56 -11.42 26.90
N HIS A 70 -18.56 -11.36 28.22
CA HIS A 70 -19.61 -10.71 28.99
C HIS A 70 -19.33 -9.21 29.13
N CYS A 71 -20.33 -8.35 28.92
CA CYS A 71 -20.30 -6.94 29.30
C CYS A 71 -21.72 -6.50 29.68
N SER A 72 -21.84 -5.42 30.46
CA SER A 72 -23.15 -4.85 30.75
C SER A 72 -23.68 -4.05 29.56
N GLU A 73 -24.99 -3.91 29.46
CA GLU A 73 -25.61 -3.07 28.44
C GLU A 73 -25.09 -1.62 28.51
N THR A 74 -24.94 -1.07 29.72
CA THR A 74 -24.37 0.27 29.93
C THR A 74 -22.96 0.40 29.36
N GLN A 75 -22.10 -0.59 29.60
CA GLN A 75 -20.73 -0.61 29.06
C GLN A 75 -20.74 -0.68 27.53
N LEU A 76 -21.57 -1.56 26.95
CA LEU A 76 -21.68 -1.68 25.50
C LEU A 76 -22.19 -0.37 24.87
N ARG A 77 -23.22 0.25 25.45
CA ARG A 77 -23.76 1.52 24.94
C ARG A 77 -22.72 2.64 25.00
N ALA A 78 -21.98 2.76 26.10
CA ALA A 78 -20.91 3.74 26.22
C ALA A 78 -19.79 3.51 25.18
N PHE A 79 -19.41 2.24 24.97
CA PHE A 79 -18.42 1.86 23.96
C PHE A 79 -18.86 2.21 22.53
N ILE A 80 -20.10 1.85 22.18
CA ILE A 80 -20.69 2.15 20.87
C ILE A 80 -20.82 3.65 20.65
N ALA A 81 -21.34 4.39 21.64
CA ALA A 81 -21.48 5.85 21.55
C ALA A 81 -20.13 6.55 21.31
N ARG A 82 -19.06 6.10 21.98
CA ARG A 82 -17.70 6.63 21.77
C ARG A 82 -17.22 6.41 20.33
N LEU A 83 -17.43 5.23 19.76
CA LEU A 83 -17.01 4.94 18.40
C LEU A 83 -17.88 5.64 17.35
N GLU A 84 -19.18 5.78 17.61
CA GLU A 84 -20.11 6.55 16.76
C GLU A 84 -19.73 8.04 16.74
N GLN A 85 -19.43 8.64 17.91
CA GLN A 85 -18.93 10.02 18.01
C GLN A 85 -17.61 10.24 17.25
N ALA A 86 -16.79 9.19 17.14
CA ALA A 86 -15.55 9.21 16.35
C ALA A 86 -15.76 8.91 14.86
N GLY A 87 -17.01 8.78 14.39
CA GLY A 87 -17.33 8.44 13.00
C GLY A 87 -16.98 7.00 12.59
N MET A 88 -16.61 6.13 13.55
CA MET A 88 -16.13 4.78 13.28
C MET A 88 -17.26 3.76 13.07
N LEU A 89 -18.48 4.10 13.50
CA LEU A 89 -19.66 3.23 13.36
C LEU A 89 -20.70 3.87 12.45
N CYS A 90 -21.47 3.03 11.79
CA CYS A 90 -22.70 3.41 11.11
C CYS A 90 -23.84 2.44 11.44
N ALA A 91 -25.07 2.86 11.14
CA ALA A 91 -26.27 2.08 11.41
C ALA A 91 -26.66 1.17 10.24
N GLY A 92 -27.26 0.03 10.56
CA GLY A 92 -27.88 -0.87 9.59
C GLY A 92 -26.90 -1.86 8.97
N PRO A 93 -27.41 -2.82 8.19
CA PRO A 93 -26.55 -3.81 7.54
C PRO A 93 -25.57 -3.11 6.60
N ALA A 94 -24.40 -3.73 6.38
CA ALA A 94 -23.54 -3.31 5.29
C ALA A 94 -24.37 -3.26 4.01
N ALA A 95 -24.24 -2.17 3.23
CA ALA A 95 -24.84 -2.13 1.92
C ALA A 95 -24.36 -3.38 1.17
N ALA A 96 -25.29 -4.12 0.57
CA ALA A 96 -24.90 -5.21 -0.32
C ALA A 96 -23.89 -4.60 -1.30
N PRO A 97 -22.68 -5.16 -1.44
CA PRO A 97 -21.73 -4.64 -2.40
C PRO A 97 -22.45 -4.58 -3.74
N ALA A 98 -22.44 -3.42 -4.40
CA ALA A 98 -22.91 -3.34 -5.76
C ALA A 98 -22.19 -4.46 -6.53
N ALA A 99 -22.95 -5.35 -7.17
CA ALA A 99 -22.44 -6.50 -7.89
C ALA A 99 -21.64 -6.00 -9.10
N SER A 100 -20.40 -5.57 -8.86
CA SER A 100 -19.39 -5.35 -9.87
C SER A 100 -18.17 -6.13 -9.41
N SER A 101 -18.23 -7.45 -9.62
CA SER A 101 -17.13 -8.38 -9.35
C SER A 101 -16.09 -8.40 -10.45
N ALA A 102 -16.30 -7.67 -11.55
CA ALA A 102 -15.25 -7.41 -12.51
C ALA A 102 -14.35 -6.32 -11.91
N ALA A 103 -13.12 -6.70 -11.52
CA ALA A 103 -12.07 -5.71 -11.41
C ALA A 103 -12.09 -4.89 -12.71
N PRO A 104 -12.14 -3.55 -12.65
CA PRO A 104 -12.18 -2.74 -13.86
C PRO A 104 -11.04 -3.19 -14.76
N SER A 105 -11.37 -3.60 -15.99
CA SER A 105 -10.38 -4.07 -16.94
C SER A 105 -9.39 -2.93 -17.15
N ARG A 106 -8.15 -3.10 -16.68
CA ARG A 106 -7.12 -2.10 -16.88
C ARG A 106 -6.85 -2.01 -18.39
N PRO A 107 -6.76 -0.81 -18.97
CA PRO A 107 -6.32 -0.69 -20.36
C PRO A 107 -4.95 -1.31 -20.49
N ARG A 108 -4.74 -2.12 -21.52
CA ARG A 108 -3.43 -2.67 -21.84
C ARG A 108 -2.50 -1.53 -22.26
N ARG A 109 -1.45 -1.31 -21.48
CA ARG A 109 -0.33 -0.42 -21.80
C ARG A 109 0.97 -1.23 -21.72
N PRO A 110 1.87 -1.10 -22.71
CA PRO A 110 3.16 -1.77 -22.63
C PRO A 110 3.95 -1.30 -21.40
N LEU A 111 4.69 -2.22 -20.77
CA LEU A 111 5.55 -1.88 -19.64
C LEU A 111 6.90 -1.34 -20.14
N LEU A 112 7.28 -0.16 -19.66
CA LEU A 112 8.62 0.39 -19.88
C LEU A 112 9.44 0.21 -18.60
N GLN A 113 10.21 -0.88 -18.56
CA GLN A 113 10.99 -1.26 -17.37
C GLN A 113 12.36 -0.56 -17.34
N LEU A 114 12.96 -0.41 -16.14
CA LEU A 114 14.32 0.12 -16.01
C LEU A 114 15.31 -0.75 -16.80
N PRO A 115 16.04 -0.18 -17.77
CA PRO A 115 17.00 -0.95 -18.56
C PRO A 115 18.18 -1.38 -17.69
N ASN A 116 18.70 -2.58 -17.94
CA ASN A 116 19.94 -3.10 -17.36
C ASN A 116 19.95 -3.11 -15.83
N TYR A 117 18.77 -3.28 -15.22
CA TYR A 117 18.62 -3.29 -13.77
C TYR A 117 17.79 -4.49 -13.33
N ARG A 118 18.34 -5.26 -12.40
CA ARG A 118 17.67 -6.42 -11.81
C ARG A 118 17.70 -6.30 -10.30
N LEU A 119 16.51 -6.21 -9.70
CA LEU A 119 16.41 -6.26 -8.26
C LEU A 119 16.78 -7.65 -7.74
N ARG A 120 17.66 -7.70 -6.74
CA ARG A 120 17.91 -8.88 -5.91
C ARG A 120 17.53 -8.58 -4.47
N CYS A 121 16.40 -9.13 -4.01
CA CYS A 121 16.07 -9.12 -2.59
C CYS A 121 16.97 -10.13 -1.86
N ASP A 122 17.58 -9.70 -0.75
CA ASP A 122 18.40 -10.55 0.11
C ASP A 122 17.59 -11.29 1.20
N GLY A 123 16.32 -10.91 1.38
CA GLY A 123 15.43 -11.53 2.36
C GLY A 123 15.57 -11.02 3.79
N GLU A 124 16.45 -10.04 4.06
CA GLU A 124 16.73 -9.52 5.42
C GLU A 124 15.54 -8.77 6.05
N GLY A 125 14.54 -8.41 5.24
CA GLY A 125 13.26 -7.87 5.73
C GLY A 125 13.33 -6.47 6.34
N SER A 126 14.41 -5.72 6.12
CA SER A 126 14.54 -4.31 6.54
C SER A 126 13.37 -3.46 6.05
N CYS A 127 12.97 -3.62 4.78
CA CYS A 127 11.83 -2.93 4.19
C CYS A 127 10.47 -3.36 4.78
N CYS A 128 10.36 -4.58 5.31
CA CYS A 128 9.12 -5.09 5.89
C CYS A 128 8.81 -4.47 7.27
N ARG A 129 9.74 -3.68 7.83
CA ARG A 129 9.56 -2.89 9.05
C ARG A 129 9.11 -1.45 8.77
N LEU A 130 9.14 -1.00 7.52
CA LEU A 130 8.80 0.38 7.14
C LEU A 130 7.29 0.61 7.04
N TYR A 131 6.53 -0.45 6.78
CA TYR A 131 5.09 -0.33 6.54
C TYR A 131 4.28 -0.62 7.80
N PRO A 132 3.26 0.21 8.12
CA PRO A 132 2.40 0.00 9.28
C PRO A 132 1.48 -1.22 9.11
N THR A 133 1.38 -1.78 7.90
CA THR A 133 0.65 -3.02 7.64
C THR A 133 1.13 -3.68 6.35
N THR A 134 0.92 -4.99 6.24
CA THR A 134 1.00 -5.72 4.98
C THR A 134 -0.38 -6.31 4.65
N THR A 135 -0.80 -6.20 3.40
CA THR A 135 -2.11 -6.70 2.97
C THR A 135 -2.01 -8.01 2.20
N PHE A 136 -2.95 -8.91 2.46
CA PHE A 136 -3.10 -10.20 1.80
C PHE A 136 -4.50 -10.26 1.16
N SER A 137 -4.64 -10.80 -0.05
CA SER A 137 -5.92 -11.32 -0.53
C SER A 137 -6.34 -12.54 0.31
N LEU A 138 -7.62 -12.93 0.23
CA LEU A 138 -8.08 -14.12 0.95
C LEU A 138 -7.28 -15.39 0.56
N PRO A 139 -7.04 -15.71 -0.73
CA PRO A 139 -6.22 -16.87 -1.09
C PRO A 139 -4.78 -16.79 -0.56
N GLU A 140 -4.19 -15.59 -0.52
CA GLU A 140 -2.86 -15.40 0.06
C GLU A 140 -2.84 -15.62 1.57
N ALA A 141 -3.83 -15.10 2.30
CA ALA A 141 -3.97 -15.31 3.74
C ALA A 141 -4.14 -16.81 4.05
N CYS A 142 -4.97 -17.52 3.29
CA CYS A 142 -5.12 -18.97 3.41
C CYS A 142 -3.80 -19.72 3.16
N ARG A 143 -3.06 -19.39 2.10
CA ARG A 143 -1.75 -20.00 1.83
C ARG A 143 -0.74 -19.71 2.94
N ALA A 144 -0.67 -18.47 3.41
CA ALA A 144 0.24 -18.07 4.47
C ALA A 144 -0.01 -18.86 5.78
N ARG A 145 -1.29 -19.07 6.12
CA ARG A 145 -1.72 -19.92 7.24
C ARG A 145 -1.42 -21.39 7.03
N GLY A 146 -1.53 -21.89 5.79
CA GLY A 146 -1.14 -23.26 5.45
C GLY A 146 0.36 -23.49 5.61
N TRP A 147 1.19 -22.50 5.27
CA TRP A 147 2.64 -22.58 5.43
C TRP A 147 3.10 -22.47 6.89
N LEU A 148 2.43 -21.64 7.69
CA LEU A 148 2.81 -21.33 9.07
C LEU A 148 1.61 -21.35 10.01
N PRO A 149 0.92 -22.51 10.18
CA PRO A 149 -0.31 -22.61 10.94
C PRO A 149 -0.15 -22.30 12.44
N GLN A 150 1.07 -22.45 12.97
CA GLN A 150 1.44 -22.19 14.36
C GLN A 150 1.68 -20.71 14.67
N LEU A 151 1.76 -19.81 13.67
CA LEU A 151 1.89 -18.39 13.93
C LEU A 151 0.61 -17.88 14.62
N ASP A 152 0.70 -17.52 15.90
CA ASP A 152 -0.42 -17.05 16.75
C ASP A 152 -1.70 -17.89 16.63
N ASP A 153 -1.54 -19.21 16.48
CA ASP A 153 -2.62 -20.16 16.22
C ASP A 153 -3.47 -19.86 14.96
N ALA A 154 -2.90 -19.18 13.97
CA ALA A 154 -3.62 -18.76 12.76
C ALA A 154 -4.19 -19.94 11.96
N GLY A 155 -3.59 -21.12 12.05
CA GLY A 155 -4.12 -22.35 11.45
C GLY A 155 -5.55 -22.63 11.90
N VAL A 156 -5.86 -22.35 13.17
CA VAL A 156 -7.19 -22.55 13.77
C VAL A 156 -8.00 -21.26 13.75
N HIS A 157 -7.38 -20.12 14.07
CA HIS A 157 -8.06 -18.84 14.27
C HIS A 157 -7.49 -17.74 13.38
N GLU A 158 -7.98 -17.61 12.13
CA GLU A 158 -7.56 -16.58 11.18
C GLU A 158 -7.52 -15.17 11.81
N ALA A 159 -8.56 -14.84 12.59
CA ALA A 159 -8.76 -13.53 13.18
C ALA A 159 -7.66 -13.09 14.17
N ARG A 160 -6.81 -14.02 14.62
CA ARG A 160 -5.65 -13.71 15.49
C ARG A 160 -4.50 -13.06 14.74
N VAL A 161 -4.34 -13.40 13.46
CA VAL A 161 -3.28 -12.85 12.59
C VAL A 161 -3.82 -11.90 11.54
N PHE A 162 -5.06 -12.07 11.10
CA PHE A 162 -5.65 -11.26 10.03
C PHE A 162 -6.88 -10.51 10.51
N THR A 163 -6.90 -9.20 10.27
CA THR A 163 -8.10 -8.37 10.37
C THR A 163 -8.63 -8.02 8.98
N PRO A 164 -9.92 -7.63 8.85
CA PRO A 164 -10.37 -6.99 7.63
C PRO A 164 -9.51 -5.75 7.33
N ARG A 165 -9.15 -5.52 6.06
CA ARG A 165 -8.42 -4.29 5.71
C ARG A 165 -9.25 -3.05 6.02
N ARG A 166 -10.57 -3.15 5.85
CA ARG A 166 -11.58 -2.12 6.13
C ARG A 166 -12.88 -2.74 6.66
N GLY A 167 -13.64 -2.00 7.46
CA GLY A 167 -14.86 -2.49 8.08
C GLY A 167 -14.63 -3.63 9.10
N ALA A 168 -15.71 -4.19 9.63
CA ALA A 168 -15.64 -5.28 10.62
C ALA A 168 -15.79 -6.68 10.00
N GLN A 169 -16.16 -6.78 8.72
CA GLN A 169 -16.52 -8.06 8.09
C GLN A 169 -15.40 -8.60 7.21
N LEU A 170 -15.06 -9.87 7.39
CA LEU A 170 -14.12 -10.61 6.54
C LEU A 170 -14.79 -11.06 5.23
N LEU A 171 -15.19 -10.12 4.38
CA LEU A 171 -15.83 -10.46 3.11
C LEU A 171 -14.85 -11.18 2.17
N PRO A 172 -15.28 -12.15 1.34
CA PRO A 172 -14.38 -12.97 0.52
C PRO A 172 -13.46 -12.20 -0.43
N TRP A 173 -13.93 -11.06 -0.93
CA TRP A 173 -13.19 -10.20 -1.87
C TRP A 173 -12.35 -9.12 -1.19
N GLN A 174 -12.49 -8.92 0.12
CA GLN A 174 -11.71 -7.92 0.82
C GLN A 174 -10.30 -8.43 1.11
N SER A 175 -9.30 -7.58 0.91
CA SER A 175 -7.98 -7.83 1.46
C SER A 175 -8.03 -7.90 3.00
N ARG A 176 -7.10 -8.67 3.56
CA ARG A 176 -6.80 -8.79 4.98
C ARG A 176 -5.59 -7.95 5.32
N ALA A 177 -5.57 -7.35 6.49
CA ALA A 177 -4.38 -6.75 7.08
C ALA A 177 -3.76 -7.76 8.06
N VAL A 178 -2.46 -8.04 7.90
CA VAL A 178 -1.74 -8.89 8.85
C VAL A 178 -1.45 -8.12 10.16
N SER A 179 -1.39 -8.85 11.27
CA SER A 179 -0.92 -8.35 12.55
C SER A 179 0.53 -7.88 12.48
N MET A 180 0.83 -6.88 13.30
CA MET A 180 2.17 -6.31 13.46
C MET A 180 2.65 -6.55 14.89
N HIS A 181 3.88 -7.01 15.09
CA HIS A 181 4.49 -7.28 16.38
C HIS A 181 5.65 -6.30 16.56
N ASP A 182 5.57 -5.40 17.53
CA ASP A 182 6.60 -4.37 17.80
C ASP A 182 7.02 -3.61 16.53
N GLY A 183 6.00 -3.21 15.75
CA GLY A 183 6.19 -2.47 14.49
C GLY A 183 6.60 -3.31 13.28
N ARG A 184 6.69 -4.64 13.40
CA ARG A 184 7.13 -5.54 12.32
C ARG A 184 6.03 -6.51 11.89
N CYS A 185 6.00 -6.93 10.62
CA CYS A 185 5.03 -7.92 10.17
C CYS A 185 5.15 -9.22 10.98
N ALA A 186 4.03 -9.83 11.39
CA ALA A 186 4.01 -11.06 12.19
C ALA A 186 4.71 -12.26 11.50
N TYR A 187 4.89 -12.21 10.18
CA TYR A 187 5.63 -13.23 9.42
C TYR A 187 7.15 -13.03 9.39
N LEU A 188 7.68 -12.00 10.05
CA LEU A 188 9.13 -11.87 10.24
C LEU A 188 9.57 -12.69 11.46
N ASP A 189 10.73 -13.33 11.36
CA ASP A 189 11.38 -13.94 12.52
C ASP A 189 12.13 -12.91 13.37
N GLU A 190 12.81 -13.39 14.41
CA GLU A 190 13.61 -12.57 15.31
C GLU A 190 14.76 -11.85 14.61
N ALA A 191 15.39 -12.50 13.62
CA ALA A 191 16.44 -11.92 12.79
C ALA A 191 15.90 -10.89 11.79
N GLY A 192 14.59 -10.86 11.56
CA GLY A 192 13.93 -9.98 10.59
C GLY A 192 13.69 -10.62 9.23
N ALA A 193 14.08 -11.88 9.03
CA ALA A 193 13.87 -12.57 7.77
C ALA A 193 12.39 -13.00 7.62
N CYS A 194 11.92 -13.03 6.38
CA CYS A 194 10.54 -13.43 6.09
C CYS A 194 10.39 -14.95 6.18
N ARG A 195 9.61 -15.43 7.16
CA ARG A 195 9.33 -16.86 7.34
C ARG A 195 8.59 -17.47 6.15
N LEU A 196 7.65 -16.74 5.53
CA LEU A 196 6.95 -17.20 4.33
C LEU A 196 7.91 -17.45 3.17
N HIS A 197 8.88 -16.56 2.99
CA HIS A 197 9.93 -16.75 1.98
C HIS A 197 10.77 -17.99 2.32
N SER A 198 11.18 -18.14 3.57
CA SER A 198 12.05 -19.24 3.99
C SER A 198 11.42 -20.61 3.76
N VAL A 199 10.10 -20.75 3.97
CA VAL A 199 9.39 -22.04 3.82
C VAL A 199 8.83 -22.29 2.42
N GLY A 200 8.41 -21.24 1.70
CA GLY A 200 7.69 -21.36 0.43
C GLY A 200 8.27 -20.53 -0.73
N GLY A 201 9.47 -19.97 -0.55
CA GLY A 201 10.15 -19.13 -1.53
C GLY A 201 9.46 -17.78 -1.78
N ALA A 202 9.97 -17.03 -2.75
CA ALA A 202 9.45 -15.70 -3.09
C ALA A 202 7.94 -15.71 -3.42
N GLY A 203 7.44 -16.76 -4.06
CA GLY A 203 6.04 -16.92 -4.44
C GLY A 203 5.07 -17.12 -3.27
N ALA A 204 5.55 -17.48 -2.08
CA ALA A 204 4.73 -17.61 -0.88
C ALA A 204 4.41 -16.26 -0.21
N LYS A 205 5.17 -15.20 -0.53
CA LYS A 205 4.87 -13.84 -0.07
C LYS A 205 3.57 -13.32 -0.71
N PRO A 206 2.80 -12.42 -0.09
CA PRO A 206 1.66 -11.79 -0.76
C PRO A 206 2.13 -10.96 -1.96
N GLN A 207 1.30 -10.82 -2.99
CA GLN A 207 1.62 -10.12 -4.25
C GLN A 207 2.20 -8.73 -4.03
N GLY A 208 1.68 -7.95 -3.07
CA GLY A 208 2.25 -6.65 -2.72
C GLY A 208 3.72 -6.73 -2.31
N CYS A 209 4.10 -7.73 -1.51
CA CYS A 209 5.48 -7.98 -1.11
C CYS A 209 6.35 -8.64 -2.19
N GLN A 210 5.75 -9.25 -3.21
CA GLN A 210 6.47 -9.75 -4.39
C GLN A 210 6.78 -8.62 -5.37
N LEU A 211 5.87 -7.64 -5.46
CA LEU A 211 6.06 -6.46 -6.29
C LEU A 211 6.96 -5.42 -5.64
N PHE A 212 6.99 -5.29 -4.32
CA PHE A 212 7.86 -4.33 -3.65
C PHE A 212 9.35 -4.59 -4.01
N PRO A 213 10.16 -3.56 -4.37
CA PRO A 213 9.91 -2.12 -4.33
C PRO A 213 9.51 -1.52 -5.70
N LEU A 214 8.95 -2.30 -6.61
CA LEU A 214 8.55 -1.79 -7.91
C LEU A 214 7.48 -0.71 -7.78
N THR A 215 7.67 0.39 -8.51
CA THR A 215 6.70 1.47 -8.67
C THR A 215 6.21 1.52 -10.10
N PHE A 216 4.93 1.85 -10.28
CA PHE A 216 4.26 1.84 -11.58
C PHE A 216 3.63 3.20 -11.84
N VAL A 217 4.05 3.86 -12.92
CA VAL A 217 3.51 5.17 -13.33
C VAL A 217 2.98 5.09 -14.76
N ASP A 218 1.70 5.41 -14.94
CA ASP A 218 1.03 5.42 -16.24
C ASP A 218 1.11 6.79 -16.90
N ASP A 219 1.88 6.90 -17.98
CA ASP A 219 2.00 8.16 -18.74
C ASP A 219 0.96 8.34 -19.86
N GLY A 220 -0.07 7.49 -19.85
CA GLY A 220 -1.11 7.42 -20.87
C GLY A 220 -0.75 6.54 -22.06
N ARG A 221 0.55 6.31 -22.33
CA ARG A 221 1.04 5.46 -23.44
C ARG A 221 1.67 4.17 -22.94
N HIS A 222 2.44 4.24 -21.87
CA HIS A 222 3.15 3.13 -21.25
C HIS A 222 2.95 3.17 -19.73
N VAL A 223 3.15 2.02 -19.09
CA VAL A 223 3.36 1.99 -17.64
C VAL A 223 4.85 1.85 -17.38
N ARG A 224 5.44 2.90 -16.83
CA ARG A 224 6.84 2.95 -16.43
C ARG A 224 7.02 2.16 -15.15
N VAL A 225 7.95 1.21 -15.17
CA VAL A 225 8.30 0.40 -14.01
C VAL A 225 9.65 0.86 -13.49
N SER A 226 9.67 1.36 -12.26
CA SER A 226 10.89 1.78 -11.56
C SER A 226 10.97 1.09 -10.19
N VAL A 227 11.93 1.49 -9.37
CA VAL A 227 12.10 1.02 -7.99
C VAL A 227 12.05 2.17 -7.00
N ALA A 228 11.41 1.95 -5.86
CA ALA A 228 11.41 2.88 -4.74
C ALA A 228 12.73 2.78 -3.95
N PRO A 229 13.37 3.92 -3.64
CA PRO A 229 14.62 3.95 -2.85
C PRO A 229 14.46 3.52 -1.39
N GLU A 230 13.22 3.29 -0.93
CA GLU A 230 12.91 2.80 0.42
C GLU A 230 13.52 1.43 0.72
N CYS A 231 13.81 0.64 -0.32
CA CYS A 231 14.45 -0.66 -0.15
C CYS A 231 15.97 -0.55 -0.28
N SER A 232 16.71 -0.89 0.77
CA SER A 232 18.18 -0.91 0.73
C SER A 232 18.75 -1.87 -0.32
N CYS A 233 17.99 -2.90 -0.73
CA CYS A 233 18.40 -3.80 -1.81
C CYS A 233 18.49 -3.10 -3.16
N VAL A 234 17.81 -1.96 -3.35
CA VAL A 234 17.86 -1.21 -4.61
C VAL A 234 19.28 -0.72 -4.90
N TYR A 235 19.97 -0.23 -3.86
CA TYR A 235 21.33 0.28 -3.99
C TYR A 235 22.41 -0.81 -4.05
N ARG A 236 22.11 -1.99 -3.52
CA ARG A 236 23.02 -3.15 -3.51
C ARG A 236 22.83 -4.07 -4.73
N SER A 237 21.72 -3.92 -5.45
CA SER A 237 21.43 -4.75 -6.62
C SER A 237 22.42 -4.40 -7.74
N PRO A 238 23.07 -5.41 -8.34
CA PRO A 238 24.02 -5.15 -9.40
C PRO A 238 23.31 -4.64 -10.66
N ALA A 239 24.07 -3.95 -11.51
CA ALA A 239 23.65 -3.76 -12.89
C ALA A 239 23.42 -5.15 -13.52
N ALA A 240 22.30 -5.29 -14.23
CA ALA A 240 21.97 -6.52 -14.93
C ALA A 240 22.54 -6.49 -16.36
N GLU A 241 22.64 -7.66 -16.96
CA GLU A 241 22.91 -7.77 -18.39
C GLU A 241 21.86 -6.99 -19.21
N ALA A 242 22.29 -6.52 -20.38
CA ALA A 242 21.45 -5.74 -21.26
C ALA A 242 20.17 -6.51 -21.62
N GLY A 243 19.00 -5.92 -21.34
CA GLY A 243 17.70 -6.51 -21.63
C GLY A 243 17.08 -7.38 -20.52
N ALA A 244 17.74 -7.55 -19.36
CA ALA A 244 17.11 -8.20 -18.22
C ALA A 244 15.92 -7.36 -17.70
N ALA A 245 14.74 -7.96 -17.66
CA ALA A 245 13.51 -7.31 -17.20
C ALA A 245 13.34 -7.44 -15.67
N LEU A 246 12.79 -6.40 -15.04
CA LEU A 246 12.33 -6.42 -13.64
C LEU A 246 11.16 -7.37 -13.44
N LEU A 247 10.31 -7.50 -14.45
CA LEU A 247 9.10 -8.29 -14.47
C LEU A 247 9.02 -9.11 -15.75
N ALA A 248 8.60 -10.36 -15.62
CA ALA A 248 8.35 -11.29 -16.73
C ALA A 248 6.94 -11.10 -17.34
N VAL A 249 6.45 -9.86 -17.42
CA VAL A 249 5.16 -9.51 -18.04
C VAL A 249 5.33 -8.34 -19.01
N GLY A 250 4.52 -8.33 -20.08
CA GLY A 250 4.66 -7.36 -21.18
C GLY A 250 3.73 -6.16 -21.07
N GLY A 251 2.57 -6.33 -20.43
CA GLY A 251 1.51 -5.32 -20.36
C GLY A 251 0.95 -5.09 -18.96
N SER A 252 0.36 -3.91 -18.74
CA SER A 252 -0.26 -3.52 -17.46
C SER A 252 -1.52 -4.32 -17.10
N ASP A 253 -2.13 -4.97 -18.07
CA ASP A 253 -3.26 -5.90 -17.92
C ASP A 253 -2.84 -7.26 -17.31
N GLU A 254 -1.55 -7.62 -17.44
CA GLU A 254 -0.96 -8.83 -16.85
C GLU A 254 -0.47 -8.58 -15.41
N LEU A 255 -0.40 -7.32 -14.96
CA LEU A 255 0.01 -7.00 -13.59
C LEU A 255 -1.04 -7.48 -12.58
N PRO A 256 -0.63 -8.02 -11.42
CA PRO A 256 -1.58 -8.45 -10.41
C PRO A 256 -2.41 -7.28 -9.90
N ALA A 257 -3.59 -7.56 -9.35
CA ALA A 257 -4.48 -6.55 -8.79
C ALA A 257 -3.81 -5.71 -7.68
N ALA A 258 -2.82 -6.29 -6.99
CA ALA A 258 -2.02 -5.60 -5.98
C ALA A 258 -1.07 -4.53 -6.55
N ALA A 259 -0.79 -4.51 -7.87
CA ALA A 259 -0.01 -3.45 -8.48
C ALA A 259 -0.81 -2.15 -8.44
N TRP A 260 -0.28 -1.16 -7.71
CA TRP A 260 -0.78 0.20 -7.73
C TRP A 260 -0.11 0.96 -8.87
N ILE A 261 -0.92 1.38 -9.85
CA ILE A 261 -0.47 2.16 -11.00
C ILE A 261 -0.92 3.59 -10.78
N GLU A 262 0.03 4.48 -10.51
CA GLU A 262 -0.24 5.89 -10.34
C GLU A 262 -0.35 6.56 -11.71
N PRO A 263 -1.42 7.34 -12.00
CA PRO A 263 -1.44 8.15 -13.19
C PRO A 263 -0.32 9.19 -13.11
N ALA A 264 0.43 9.38 -14.21
CA ALA A 264 1.42 10.44 -14.29
C ALA A 264 0.75 11.79 -14.02
N ARG A 265 1.43 12.63 -13.24
CA ARG A 265 0.99 14.00 -13.02
C ARG A 265 0.95 14.73 -14.35
N SER A 266 -0.07 15.56 -14.57
CA SER A 266 -0.17 16.40 -15.77
C SER A 266 1.03 17.34 -15.89
N GLU A 267 1.58 17.77 -14.75
CA GLU A 267 2.77 18.58 -14.65
C GLU A 267 3.79 17.98 -13.66
N VAL A 268 5.07 18.15 -13.97
CA VAL A 268 6.20 17.71 -13.15
C VAL A 268 7.01 18.93 -12.76
N LEU A 269 7.26 19.09 -11.46
CA LEU A 269 8.18 20.12 -10.96
C LEU A 269 9.61 19.76 -11.37
N ILE A 270 10.26 20.67 -12.09
CA ILE A 270 11.66 20.54 -12.52
C ILE A 270 12.58 21.42 -11.66
N THR A 271 12.01 22.51 -11.13
CA THR A 271 12.64 23.42 -10.16
C THR A 271 11.68 23.63 -8.98
N SER A 272 12.06 24.45 -7.99
CA SER A 272 11.16 24.78 -6.87
C SER A 272 9.92 25.59 -7.29
N GLU A 273 9.98 26.29 -8.42
CA GLU A 273 8.92 27.20 -8.90
C GLU A 273 8.34 26.82 -10.27
N VAL A 274 9.05 26.00 -11.05
CA VAL A 274 8.68 25.68 -12.43
C VAL A 274 8.21 24.24 -12.54
N ALA A 275 6.94 24.09 -12.92
CA ALA A 275 6.39 22.83 -13.40
C ALA A 275 6.33 22.83 -14.93
N VAL A 276 6.60 21.69 -15.54
CA VAL A 276 6.47 21.48 -16.99
C VAL A 276 5.41 20.42 -17.25
N PRO A 277 4.67 20.50 -18.37
CA PRO A 277 3.80 19.40 -18.78
C PRO A 277 4.57 18.09 -18.88
N HIS A 278 3.94 16.96 -18.53
CA HIS A 278 4.58 15.64 -18.52
C HIS A 278 5.29 15.29 -19.85
N HIS A 279 4.73 15.70 -21.00
CA HIS A 279 5.36 15.48 -22.30
C HIS A 279 6.67 16.27 -22.48
N GLY A 280 6.76 17.48 -21.92
CA GLY A 280 8.00 18.27 -21.90
C GLY A 280 9.05 17.64 -20.98
N TYR A 281 8.62 17.08 -19.84
CA TYR A 281 9.49 16.32 -18.94
C TYR A 281 10.09 15.08 -19.63
N ALA A 282 9.31 14.38 -20.46
CA ALA A 282 9.82 13.20 -21.18
C ALA A 282 11.01 13.51 -22.11
N ALA A 283 10.97 14.67 -22.79
CA ALA A 283 12.08 15.13 -23.64
C ALA A 283 13.32 15.50 -22.81
N LEU A 284 13.14 16.29 -21.73
CA LEU A 284 14.21 16.61 -20.78
C LEU A 284 14.86 15.34 -20.22
N ARG A 285 14.06 14.37 -19.78
CA ARG A 285 14.56 13.09 -19.27
C ARG A 285 15.40 12.34 -20.31
N ALA A 286 15.00 12.34 -21.57
CA ALA A 286 15.76 11.69 -22.64
C ALA A 286 17.13 12.36 -22.84
N ALA A 287 17.18 13.70 -22.84
CA ALA A 287 18.42 14.46 -22.93
C ALA A 287 19.35 14.20 -21.72
N ILE A 288 18.80 14.22 -20.50
CA ILE A 288 19.54 13.89 -19.27
C ILE A 288 20.15 12.48 -19.37
N LEU A 289 19.36 11.47 -19.77
CA LEU A 289 19.84 10.10 -19.87
C LEU A 289 20.95 9.93 -20.93
N ALA A 290 20.81 10.60 -22.08
CA ALA A 290 21.83 10.56 -23.13
C ALA A 290 23.17 11.14 -22.65
N GLN A 291 23.14 12.21 -21.86
CA GLN A 291 24.35 12.80 -21.31
C GLN A 291 24.91 12.04 -20.11
N ALA A 292 24.04 11.48 -19.27
CA ALA A 292 24.42 10.75 -18.06
C ALA A 292 25.33 9.56 -18.36
N ALA A 293 25.12 8.90 -19.51
CA ALA A 293 25.92 7.77 -19.97
C ALA A 293 27.42 8.09 -20.15
N ALA A 294 27.78 9.37 -20.32
CA ALA A 294 29.16 9.81 -20.53
C ALA A 294 29.81 10.41 -19.26
N ARG A 295 29.18 10.30 -18.08
CA ARG A 295 29.66 10.93 -16.85
C ARG A 295 30.29 9.89 -15.91
N ASP A 296 31.51 10.16 -15.44
CA ASP A 296 32.19 9.33 -14.44
C ASP A 296 31.58 9.51 -13.04
N ASP A 297 31.26 10.74 -12.66
CA ASP A 297 30.55 11.08 -11.41
C ASP A 297 29.14 11.59 -11.72
N ILE A 298 28.23 10.64 -11.94
CA ILE A 298 26.83 10.93 -12.25
C ILE A 298 26.14 11.73 -11.13
N ALA A 299 26.52 11.50 -9.87
CA ALA A 299 25.90 12.16 -8.73
C ALA A 299 26.28 13.64 -8.70
N ALA A 300 27.57 13.98 -8.77
CA ALA A 300 28.03 15.36 -8.82
C ALA A 300 27.47 16.10 -10.04
N TRP A 301 27.40 15.43 -11.19
CA TRP A 301 26.81 15.99 -12.40
C TRP A 301 25.31 16.30 -12.24
N LEU A 302 24.52 15.36 -11.70
CA LEU A 302 23.08 15.56 -11.45
C LEU A 302 22.84 16.71 -10.45
N TRP A 303 23.65 16.84 -9.41
CA TRP A 303 23.58 17.99 -8.48
C TRP A 303 23.90 19.32 -9.18
N GLY A 304 24.94 19.33 -10.02
CA GLY A 304 25.30 20.50 -10.82
C GLY A 304 24.22 20.90 -11.82
N LEU A 305 23.57 19.92 -12.46
CA LEU A 305 22.43 20.11 -13.35
C LEU A 305 21.24 20.69 -12.59
N ALA A 306 20.86 20.10 -11.44
CA ALA A 306 19.76 20.61 -10.61
C ALA A 306 19.99 22.07 -10.20
N ALA A 307 21.21 22.41 -9.74
CA ALA A 307 21.54 23.79 -9.39
C ALA A 307 21.49 24.75 -10.59
N ARG A 308 21.83 24.28 -11.80
CA ARG A 308 21.74 25.07 -13.03
C ARG A 308 20.28 25.31 -13.42
N LEU A 309 19.46 24.26 -13.40
CA LEU A 309 18.02 24.33 -13.63
C LEU A 309 17.36 25.35 -12.69
N GLU A 310 17.74 25.34 -11.41
CA GLU A 310 17.19 26.27 -10.43
C GLU A 310 17.53 27.73 -10.74
N ARG A 311 18.79 28.02 -11.10
CA ARG A 311 19.20 29.37 -11.53
C ARG A 311 18.49 29.83 -12.80
N GLN A 312 18.08 28.88 -13.62
CA GLN A 312 17.41 29.08 -14.90
C GLN A 312 15.88 29.12 -14.79
N ALA A 313 15.31 28.89 -13.60
CA ALA A 313 13.87 28.83 -13.36
C ALA A 313 13.10 30.04 -13.96
N PRO A 314 13.55 31.31 -13.86
CA PRO A 314 12.82 32.43 -14.46
C PRO A 314 12.72 32.34 -16.00
N ALA A 315 13.79 31.89 -16.66
CA ALA A 315 13.80 31.70 -18.11
C ALA A 315 12.91 30.53 -18.53
N LEU A 316 12.94 29.42 -17.77
CA LEU A 316 12.07 28.26 -17.99
C LEU A 316 10.58 28.61 -17.79
N ALA A 317 10.26 29.45 -16.79
CA ALA A 317 8.91 29.92 -16.53
C ALA A 317 8.36 30.72 -17.71
N ALA A 318 9.19 31.55 -18.36
CA ALA A 318 8.79 32.33 -19.54
C ALA A 318 8.43 31.46 -20.76
N VAL A 319 9.00 30.26 -20.87
CA VAL A 319 8.78 29.31 -21.98
C VAL A 319 7.56 28.40 -21.73
N ARG A 320 7.08 28.28 -20.48
CA ARG A 320 5.94 27.43 -20.08
C ARG A 320 4.64 27.69 -20.85
N GLY A 321 4.48 28.88 -21.44
CA GLY A 321 3.30 29.24 -22.25
C GLY A 321 3.36 28.88 -23.74
N GLN A 322 4.48 28.37 -24.26
CA GLN A 322 4.65 28.13 -25.70
C GLN A 322 4.61 26.64 -26.05
N PRO A 323 3.46 26.09 -26.49
CA PRO A 323 3.38 24.69 -26.89
C PRO A 323 4.27 24.40 -28.12
N GLY A 324 5.18 23.44 -27.99
CA GLY A 324 5.79 22.73 -29.13
C GLY A 324 7.17 23.14 -29.61
N ALA A 325 7.73 24.31 -29.24
CA ALA A 325 9.00 24.78 -29.83
C ALA A 325 10.12 25.15 -28.84
N GLY A 326 9.80 25.59 -27.62
CA GLY A 326 10.82 26.19 -26.74
C GLY A 326 11.66 25.20 -25.94
N TRP A 327 11.15 24.01 -25.66
CA TRP A 327 11.79 23.11 -24.68
C TRP A 327 13.01 22.37 -25.26
N SER A 328 12.97 21.90 -26.51
CA SER A 328 14.08 21.12 -27.07
C SER A 328 15.36 21.95 -27.17
N ALA A 329 15.27 23.18 -27.68
CA ALA A 329 16.43 24.06 -27.87
C ALA A 329 17.09 24.47 -26.54
N TYR A 330 16.32 24.53 -25.44
CA TYR A 330 16.86 24.88 -24.13
C TYR A 330 17.76 23.77 -23.55
N TRP A 331 17.49 22.52 -23.91
CA TRP A 331 18.16 21.37 -23.33
C TRP A 331 19.44 20.96 -24.05
N ASP A 332 19.58 21.32 -25.33
CA ASP A 332 20.80 21.06 -26.08
C ASP A 332 22.00 21.88 -25.56
N ASP A 333 21.74 23.01 -24.88
CA ASP A 333 22.74 23.88 -24.26
C ASP A 333 23.06 23.54 -22.78
N CYS A 334 22.34 22.60 -22.16
CA CYS A 334 22.49 22.22 -20.75
C CYS A 334 23.38 20.99 -20.57
#